data_AF-A0A537LHE5-F1
#
_entry.id   AF-A0A537LHE5-F1
#
_cell.length_a   1.000
_cell.length_b   1.000
_cell.length_c   1.000
_cell.angle_alpha   90.00
_cell.angle_beta   90.00
_cell.angle_gamma   90.00
#
_symmetry.space_group_name_H-M   'P 1'
#
loop_
_entity.id
_entity.type
_entity.pdbx_description
1 polymer ?
#
loop_
_entity_poly.entity_id
_entity_poly.type
_entity_poly.pdbx_seq_one_letter_code
_entity_poly.pdbx_strand_id
1 'polypeptide(L)'
;GETVGNIPAPQDGEIIDAWRIMAGTGLRSGVHAEDNGIILYLRKKLQTQGRKDPLAHLESRPSVAEAEAISRAILFAREAGSKLMIHHMSAAEGVALVRQGKESGIDVMAETGPHYLILEGGDMVLMGLGTLMKMNPPIRSKEHGEALWRGLLDGTIEVIATDHSPHTAEEKMAENPMGDVWKAVAGMPGVETSVPLMLTQVNAGRLNLNQYVKVQAEGPARAWNLWPRKGTLGRGADGDLTIVDMGKEGVIDRQRLHSKSKATPFHGFRVKGMPVFTIVRGHVVMPGR
;
A
#
# COMPACT_ATOMS: atom_id res chain seq x y z
N GLY A 1 7.70 -10.17 7.84
CA GLY A 1 7.63 -11.21 6.79
C GLY A 1 8.62 -10.88 5.69
N GLU A 2 8.80 -11.80 4.75
CA GLU A 2 9.68 -11.57 3.59
C GLU A 2 9.14 -10.45 2.69
N THR A 3 9.95 -9.39 2.56
CA THR A 3 9.86 -8.39 1.49
C THR A 3 10.64 -8.86 0.26
N VAL A 4 10.64 -8.04 -0.81
CA VAL A 4 11.48 -8.30 -1.99
C VAL A 4 12.95 -8.42 -1.57
N GLY A 5 13.60 -9.52 -1.95
CA GLY A 5 15.00 -9.81 -1.59
C GLY A 5 15.20 -10.81 -0.46
N ASN A 6 14.12 -11.34 0.14
CA ASN A 6 14.19 -12.38 1.18
C ASN A 6 15.05 -11.99 2.38
N ILE A 7 14.98 -10.71 2.77
CA ILE A 7 15.71 -10.19 3.92
C ILE A 7 15.01 -10.72 5.18
N PRO A 8 15.68 -11.51 6.04
CA PRO A 8 15.08 -12.01 7.25
C PRO A 8 14.77 -10.85 8.20
N ALA A 9 13.65 -10.93 8.91
CA ALA A 9 13.37 -10.01 9.98
C ALA A 9 14.42 -10.19 11.10
N PRO A 10 14.85 -9.12 11.78
CA PRO A 10 15.60 -9.23 13.02
C PRO A 10 14.81 -10.01 14.08
N GLN A 11 15.50 -10.53 15.09
CA GLN A 11 14.84 -11.17 16.22
C GLN A 11 14.01 -10.14 17.01
N ASP A 12 12.94 -10.60 17.65
CA ASP A 12 12.01 -9.72 18.38
C ASP A 12 12.72 -8.83 19.42
N GLY A 13 13.71 -9.36 20.15
CA GLY A 13 14.52 -8.59 21.10
C GLY A 13 15.34 -7.49 20.42
N GLU A 14 15.92 -7.78 19.24
CA GLU A 14 16.68 -6.80 18.45
C GLU A 14 15.78 -5.68 17.91
N ILE A 15 14.53 -6.01 17.56
CA ILE A 15 13.52 -5.03 17.15
C ILE A 15 13.21 -4.08 18.31
N ILE A 16 12.98 -4.63 19.52
CA ILE A 16 12.69 -3.82 20.72
C ILE A 16 13.86 -2.88 21.03
N ASP A 17 15.10 -3.40 21.02
CA ASP A 17 16.28 -2.58 21.29
C ASP A 17 16.49 -1.49 20.24
N ALA A 18 16.32 -1.82 18.95
CA ALA A 18 16.36 -0.84 17.87
C ALA A 18 15.27 0.24 18.07
N TRP A 19 14.08 -0.13 18.50
CA TRP A 19 12.99 0.83 18.69
C TRP A 19 13.13 1.69 19.94
N ARG A 20 13.79 1.21 20.99
CA ARG A 20 14.20 2.04 22.13
C ARG A 20 15.19 3.13 21.70
N ILE A 21 16.11 2.80 20.80
CA ILE A 21 17.01 3.80 20.18
C ILE A 21 16.18 4.80 19.36
N MET A 22 15.26 4.32 18.53
CA MET A 22 14.42 5.19 17.70
C MET A 22 13.52 6.11 18.52
N ALA A 23 13.02 5.68 19.68
CA ALA A 23 12.22 6.50 20.58
C ALA A 23 12.92 7.81 20.98
N GLY A 24 14.24 7.76 21.21
CA GLY A 24 15.05 8.94 21.52
C GLY A 24 15.19 9.97 20.38
N THR A 25 14.84 9.61 19.14
CA THR A 25 14.95 10.48 17.96
C THR A 25 13.67 11.27 17.67
N GLY A 26 12.53 10.85 18.23
CA GLY A 26 11.22 11.39 17.88
C GLY A 26 10.71 11.01 16.48
N LEU A 27 11.46 10.19 15.73
CA LEU A 27 11.09 9.63 14.44
C LEU A 27 10.24 8.36 14.58
N ARG A 28 9.70 7.89 13.46
CA ARG A 28 8.80 6.73 13.37
C ARG A 28 9.50 5.55 12.72
N SER A 29 9.28 4.35 13.27
CA SER A 29 9.72 3.08 12.67
C SER A 29 8.62 2.51 11.80
N GLY A 30 8.93 2.24 10.54
CA GLY A 30 8.04 1.58 9.59
C GLY A 30 8.22 0.07 9.57
N VAL A 31 7.13 -0.70 9.47
CA VAL A 31 7.18 -2.16 9.39
C VAL A 31 6.33 -2.74 8.27
N HIS A 32 6.89 -3.74 7.59
CA HIS A 32 6.14 -4.74 6.85
C HIS A 32 5.73 -5.86 7.84
N ALA A 33 4.46 -5.88 8.23
CA ALA A 33 3.95 -6.74 9.28
C ALA A 33 3.24 -7.98 8.71
N GLU A 34 3.99 -9.05 8.48
CA GLU A 34 3.45 -10.40 8.24
C GLU A 34 4.31 -11.45 8.96
N ASP A 35 3.68 -12.46 9.59
CA ASP A 35 4.39 -13.55 10.26
C ASP A 35 5.01 -14.53 9.24
N ASN A 36 6.34 -14.68 9.27
CA ASN A 36 7.03 -15.53 8.29
C ASN A 36 6.84 -17.03 8.57
N GLY A 37 6.61 -17.42 9.84
CA GLY A 37 6.39 -18.82 10.20
C GLY A 37 5.12 -19.38 9.58
N ILE A 38 4.01 -18.64 9.72
CA ILE A 38 2.71 -18.94 9.10
C ILE A 38 2.87 -18.99 7.57
N ILE A 39 3.49 -17.97 6.98
CA ILE A 39 3.63 -17.86 5.53
C ILE A 39 4.45 -19.01 4.95
N LEU A 40 5.63 -19.29 5.51
CA LEU A 40 6.52 -20.33 5.00
C LEU A 40 5.89 -21.72 5.13
N TYR A 41 5.19 -21.98 6.23
CA TYR A 41 4.48 -23.23 6.44
C TYR A 41 3.38 -23.42 5.38
N LEU A 42 2.49 -22.43 5.19
CA LEU A 42 1.37 -22.54 4.26
C LEU A 42 1.83 -22.56 2.80
N ARG A 43 2.84 -21.75 2.44
CA ARG A 43 3.48 -21.78 1.12
C ARG A 43 4.01 -23.18 0.82
N LYS A 44 4.82 -23.76 1.72
CA LYS A 44 5.37 -25.11 1.53
C LYS A 44 4.26 -26.14 1.38
N LYS A 45 3.22 -26.07 2.22
CA LYS A 45 2.06 -26.96 2.16
C LYS A 45 1.38 -26.91 0.78
N LEU A 46 1.08 -25.73 0.25
CA LEU A 46 0.44 -25.55 -1.05
C LEU A 46 1.34 -26.03 -2.21
N GLN A 47 2.64 -25.76 -2.13
CA GLN A 47 3.61 -26.27 -3.10
C GLN A 47 3.69 -27.80 -3.10
N THR A 48 3.67 -28.45 -1.94
CA THR A 48 3.63 -29.92 -1.82
C THR A 48 2.34 -30.51 -2.38
N GLN A 49 1.22 -29.78 -2.29
CA GLN A 49 -0.04 -30.14 -2.93
C GLN A 49 -0.04 -29.91 -4.46
N GLY A 50 1.05 -29.39 -5.02
CA GLY A 50 1.17 -29.08 -6.45
C GLY A 50 0.36 -27.85 -6.90
N ARG A 51 -0.19 -27.06 -5.97
CA ARG A 51 -0.93 -25.83 -6.28
C ARG A 51 0.03 -24.81 -6.87
N LYS A 52 -0.33 -24.25 -8.02
CA LYS A 52 0.46 -23.26 -8.78
C LYS A 52 -0.38 -22.08 -9.28
N ASP A 53 -1.69 -22.16 -9.13
CA ASP A 53 -2.62 -21.13 -9.53
C ASP A 53 -2.43 -19.84 -8.69
N PRO A 54 -2.86 -18.68 -9.21
CA PRO A 54 -2.68 -17.40 -8.53
C PRO A 54 -3.22 -17.33 -7.10
N LEU A 55 -4.35 -17.99 -6.82
CA LEU A 55 -4.97 -17.95 -5.49
C LEU A 55 -4.14 -18.66 -4.43
N ALA A 56 -3.27 -19.60 -4.81
CA ALA A 56 -2.33 -20.23 -3.89
C ALA A 56 -1.40 -19.20 -3.20
N HIS A 57 -1.06 -18.08 -3.86
CA HIS A 57 -0.31 -17.01 -3.21
C HIS A 57 -1.12 -16.34 -2.10
N LEU A 58 -2.38 -15.99 -2.38
CA LEU A 58 -3.30 -15.40 -1.40
C LEU A 58 -3.52 -16.35 -0.21
N GLU A 59 -3.79 -17.64 -0.48
CA GLU A 59 -3.96 -18.68 0.54
C GLU A 59 -2.70 -18.91 1.38
N SER A 60 -1.50 -18.70 0.82
CA SER A 60 -0.25 -18.83 1.57
C SER A 60 0.03 -17.69 2.55
N ARG A 61 -0.70 -16.58 2.42
CA ARG A 61 -0.54 -15.36 3.22
C ARG A 61 -1.90 -14.90 3.81
N PRO A 62 -2.53 -15.72 4.67
CA PRO A 62 -3.84 -15.39 5.23
C PRO A 62 -3.79 -14.12 6.09
N SER A 63 -4.93 -13.46 6.30
CA SER A 63 -5.02 -12.21 7.08
C SER A 63 -4.46 -12.35 8.49
N VAL A 64 -4.56 -13.54 9.10
CA VAL A 64 -4.00 -13.82 10.43
C VAL A 64 -2.47 -13.64 10.49
N ALA A 65 -1.74 -13.89 9.40
CA ALA A 65 -0.29 -13.66 9.36
C ALA A 65 0.04 -12.17 9.48
N GLU A 66 -0.77 -11.31 8.85
CA GLU A 66 -0.65 -9.86 8.96
C GLU A 66 -1.10 -9.38 10.34
N ALA A 67 -2.25 -9.87 10.82
CA ALA A 67 -2.81 -9.48 12.12
C ALA A 67 -1.91 -9.82 13.30
N GLU A 68 -1.31 -11.02 13.32
CA GLU A 68 -0.33 -11.43 14.35
C GLU A 68 0.82 -10.43 14.41
N ALA A 69 1.45 -10.16 13.26
CA ALA A 69 2.63 -9.31 13.19
C ALA A 69 2.31 -7.85 13.54
N ILE A 70 1.13 -7.34 13.17
CA ILE A 70 0.66 -6.00 13.58
C ILE A 70 0.47 -5.96 15.10
N SER A 71 -0.20 -6.96 15.68
CA SER A 71 -0.43 -7.05 17.13
C SER A 71 0.90 -7.05 17.90
N ARG A 72 1.84 -7.88 17.47
CA ARG A 72 3.20 -7.96 18.04
C ARG A 72 3.97 -6.65 17.88
N ALA A 73 3.93 -6.02 16.71
CA ALA A 73 4.55 -4.71 16.49
C ALA A 73 3.96 -3.62 17.40
N ILE A 74 2.65 -3.58 17.58
CA ILE A 74 2.01 -2.62 18.51
C ILE A 74 2.48 -2.86 19.94
N LEU A 75 2.59 -4.13 20.38
CA LEU A 75 3.11 -4.48 21.69
C LEU A 75 4.57 -4.03 21.88
N PHE A 76 5.42 -4.25 20.89
CA PHE A 76 6.83 -3.84 20.93
C PHE A 76 6.97 -2.33 20.92
N ALA A 77 6.16 -1.62 20.13
CA ALA A 77 6.19 -0.16 20.10
C ALA A 77 5.80 0.43 21.46
N ARG A 78 4.82 -0.18 22.14
CA ARG A 78 4.44 0.19 23.51
C ARG A 78 5.59 -0.04 24.50
N GLU A 79 6.21 -1.22 24.47
CA GLU A 79 7.36 -1.56 25.33
C GLU A 79 8.56 -0.63 25.11
N ALA A 80 8.84 -0.29 23.85
CA ALA A 80 9.95 0.57 23.49
C ALA A 80 9.67 2.07 23.66
N GLY A 81 8.41 2.47 23.88
CA GLY A 81 8.00 3.88 23.86
C GLY A 81 8.19 4.55 22.49
N SER A 82 8.14 3.76 21.41
CA SER A 82 8.47 4.21 20.04
C SER A 82 7.23 4.50 19.21
N LYS A 83 7.39 5.34 18.18
CA LYS A 83 6.34 5.63 17.19
C LYS A 83 6.37 4.58 16.08
N LEU A 84 5.21 4.09 15.67
CA LEU A 84 5.06 2.99 14.72
C LEU A 84 4.30 3.41 13.44
N MET A 85 4.75 2.96 12.27
CA MET A 85 4.01 2.97 11.00
C MET A 85 3.79 1.53 10.54
N ILE A 86 2.54 1.11 10.39
CA ILE A 86 2.20 -0.13 9.69
C ILE A 86 2.13 0.17 8.19
N HIS A 87 3.07 -0.36 7.40
CA HIS A 87 3.05 -0.18 5.95
C HIS A 87 2.00 -1.06 5.28
N HIS A 88 1.52 -0.58 4.11
CA HIS A 88 0.75 -1.34 3.11
C HIS A 88 -0.25 -2.35 3.70
N MET A 89 -1.03 -1.91 4.69
CA MET A 89 -2.01 -2.72 5.41
C MET A 89 -3.13 -3.13 4.45
N SER A 90 -3.45 -4.43 4.45
CA SER A 90 -4.38 -5.07 3.52
C SER A 90 -5.55 -5.79 4.21
N ALA A 91 -5.44 -6.06 5.52
CA ALA A 91 -6.41 -6.84 6.28
C ALA A 91 -7.34 -5.98 7.16
N ALA A 92 -8.52 -6.52 7.48
CA ALA A 92 -9.56 -5.84 8.27
C ALA A 92 -9.20 -5.88 9.77
N GLU A 93 -8.61 -7.00 10.17
CA GLU A 93 -8.04 -7.25 11.48
C GLU A 93 -6.94 -6.23 11.79
N GLY A 94 -6.11 -5.87 10.80
CA GLY A 94 -5.12 -4.81 10.93
C GLY A 94 -5.74 -3.46 11.29
N VAL A 95 -6.86 -3.08 10.64
CA VAL A 95 -7.60 -1.84 10.95
C VAL A 95 -8.07 -1.85 12.41
N ALA A 96 -8.63 -2.97 12.87
CA ALA A 96 -9.10 -3.11 14.25
C ALA A 96 -7.95 -2.99 15.26
N LEU A 97 -6.82 -3.65 14.99
CA LEU A 97 -5.63 -3.60 15.86
C LEU A 97 -5.01 -2.20 15.92
N VAL A 98 -4.89 -1.51 14.79
CA VAL A 98 -4.39 -0.13 14.75
C VAL A 98 -5.30 0.79 15.55
N ARG A 99 -6.62 0.66 15.39
CA ARG A 99 -7.60 1.43 16.17
C ARG A 99 -7.42 1.19 17.67
N GLN A 100 -7.35 -0.07 18.09
CA GLN A 100 -7.13 -0.43 19.49
C GLN A 100 -5.78 0.11 20.03
N GLY A 101 -4.73 0.07 19.21
CA GLY A 101 -3.42 0.61 19.57
C GLY A 101 -3.49 2.11 19.85
N LYS A 102 -4.16 2.87 18.96
CA LYS A 102 -4.41 4.30 19.14
C LYS A 102 -5.23 4.60 20.40
N GLU A 103 -6.32 3.87 20.62
CA GLU A 103 -7.17 4.00 21.81
C GLU A 103 -6.41 3.70 23.11
N SER A 104 -5.39 2.84 23.04
CA SER A 104 -4.48 2.52 24.15
C SER A 104 -3.35 3.53 24.33
N GLY A 105 -3.36 4.65 23.60
CA GLY A 105 -2.37 5.73 23.71
C GLY A 105 -1.04 5.48 22.97
N ILE A 106 -0.96 4.45 22.15
CA ILE A 106 0.24 4.14 21.36
C ILE A 106 0.25 5.03 20.11
N ASP A 107 1.38 5.68 19.83
CA ASP A 107 1.57 6.44 18.59
C ASP A 107 1.81 5.51 17.41
N VAL A 108 0.73 4.84 16.97
CA VAL A 108 0.69 4.00 15.77
C VAL A 108 -0.08 4.72 14.66
N MET A 109 0.51 4.77 13.47
CA MET A 109 -0.12 5.19 12.22
C MET A 109 -0.18 4.01 11.25
N ALA A 110 -1.10 4.06 10.31
CA ALA A 110 -1.20 3.03 9.27
C ALA A 110 -1.30 3.64 7.87
N GLU A 111 -0.77 2.87 6.92
CA GLU A 111 -0.80 3.14 5.50
C GLU A 111 -1.51 2.01 4.76
N THR A 112 -2.33 2.34 3.76
CA THR A 112 -2.84 1.38 2.77
C THR A 112 -2.57 1.90 1.36
N GLY A 113 -3.06 1.23 0.31
CA GLY A 113 -2.85 1.64 -1.07
C GLY A 113 -4.07 1.46 -1.97
N PRO A 114 -4.11 2.16 -3.13
CA PRO A 114 -5.24 2.10 -4.06
C PRO A 114 -5.55 0.67 -4.52
N HIS A 115 -4.53 -0.18 -4.67
CA HIS A 115 -4.70 -1.58 -5.07
C HIS A 115 -5.47 -2.40 -4.02
N TYR A 116 -5.33 -2.13 -2.72
CA TYR A 116 -6.14 -2.79 -1.68
C TYR A 116 -7.54 -2.21 -1.55
N LEU A 117 -7.74 -0.95 -1.96
CA LEU A 117 -9.02 -0.27 -1.91
C LEU A 117 -9.93 -0.56 -3.11
N ILE A 118 -9.34 -0.88 -4.27
CA ILE A 118 -10.03 -0.93 -5.56
C ILE A 118 -10.13 -2.36 -6.12
N LEU A 119 -9.11 -3.19 -5.91
CA LEU A 119 -9.07 -4.57 -6.39
C LEU A 119 -9.43 -5.55 -5.28
N GLU A 120 -9.89 -6.72 -5.66
CA GLU A 120 -10.11 -7.85 -4.77
C GLU A 120 -9.38 -9.11 -5.25
N GLY A 121 -9.05 -10.03 -4.35
CA GLY A 121 -8.25 -11.21 -4.65
C GLY A 121 -8.85 -12.09 -5.75
N GLY A 122 -10.19 -12.09 -5.88
CA GLY A 122 -10.91 -12.79 -6.96
C GLY A 122 -10.57 -12.29 -8.37
N ASP A 123 -10.16 -11.03 -8.52
CA ASP A 123 -9.80 -10.42 -9.80
C ASP A 123 -8.60 -11.12 -10.45
N MET A 124 -7.75 -11.79 -9.66
CA MET A 124 -6.68 -12.63 -10.19
C MET A 124 -7.20 -13.65 -11.20
N VAL A 125 -8.40 -14.20 -10.96
CA VAL A 125 -9.02 -15.21 -11.81
C VAL A 125 -10.08 -14.58 -12.71
N LEU A 126 -10.99 -13.78 -12.15
CA LEU A 126 -12.14 -13.23 -12.87
C LEU A 126 -11.73 -12.29 -14.02
N MET A 127 -10.64 -11.55 -13.84
CA MET A 127 -10.09 -10.63 -14.85
C MET A 127 -8.86 -11.21 -15.56
N GLY A 128 -8.44 -12.44 -15.23
CA GLY A 128 -7.23 -13.05 -15.76
C GLY A 128 -5.94 -12.31 -15.40
N LEU A 129 -5.94 -11.54 -14.30
CA LEU A 129 -4.80 -10.73 -13.89
C LEU A 129 -3.68 -11.54 -13.24
N GLY A 130 -4.03 -12.66 -12.59
CA GLY A 130 -3.12 -13.62 -11.97
C GLY A 130 -1.91 -12.99 -11.27
N THR A 131 -0.72 -13.34 -11.71
CA THR A 131 0.56 -12.88 -11.14
C THR A 131 0.80 -11.37 -11.23
N LEU A 132 0.09 -10.63 -12.08
CA LEU A 132 0.18 -9.16 -12.13
C LEU A 132 -0.29 -8.52 -10.82
N MET A 133 -1.21 -9.17 -10.11
CA MET A 133 -1.70 -8.75 -8.79
C MET A 133 -0.87 -9.30 -7.63
N LYS A 134 0.15 -10.15 -7.89
CA LYS A 134 0.99 -10.71 -6.82
C LYS A 134 1.73 -9.60 -6.09
N MET A 135 1.37 -9.40 -4.83
CA MET A 135 1.93 -8.43 -3.87
C MET A 135 2.05 -9.05 -2.48
N ASN A 136 2.83 -8.40 -1.61
CA ASN A 136 3.05 -8.79 -0.23
C ASN A 136 2.82 -7.58 0.69
N PRO A 137 1.77 -7.55 1.54
CA PRO A 137 0.68 -8.52 1.66
C PRO A 137 -0.14 -8.72 0.37
N PRO A 138 -0.89 -9.81 0.22
CA PRO A 138 -1.73 -10.01 -0.96
C PRO A 138 -2.98 -9.12 -0.94
N ILE A 139 -3.48 -8.75 -2.13
CA ILE A 139 -4.81 -8.14 -2.27
C ILE A 139 -5.87 -9.16 -1.85
N ARG A 140 -6.72 -8.78 -0.88
CA ARG A 140 -7.67 -9.69 -0.20
C ARG A 140 -9.09 -9.57 -0.75
N SER A 141 -10.07 -10.16 -0.07
CA SER A 141 -11.47 -10.06 -0.46
C SER A 141 -12.03 -8.65 -0.31
N LYS A 142 -13.20 -8.43 -0.91
CA LYS A 142 -13.94 -7.17 -0.86
C LYS A 142 -14.17 -6.67 0.57
N GLU A 143 -14.46 -7.56 1.49
CA GLU A 143 -14.74 -7.23 2.89
C GLU A 143 -13.54 -6.56 3.57
N HIS A 144 -12.32 -7.00 3.23
CA HIS A 144 -11.11 -6.35 3.68
C HIS A 144 -10.95 -4.96 3.05
N GLY A 145 -11.17 -4.83 1.74
CA GLY A 145 -11.17 -3.53 1.06
C GLY A 145 -12.14 -2.53 1.68
N GLU A 146 -13.36 -2.97 2.01
CA GLU A 146 -14.37 -2.13 2.68
C GLU A 146 -14.00 -1.78 4.13
N ALA A 147 -13.28 -2.65 4.84
CA ALA A 147 -12.72 -2.32 6.16
C ALA A 147 -11.63 -1.25 6.06
N LEU A 148 -10.76 -1.33 5.05
CA LEU A 148 -9.72 -0.33 4.77
C LEU A 148 -10.35 1.02 4.39
N TRP A 149 -11.38 1.04 3.55
CA TRP A 149 -12.14 2.26 3.24
C TRP A 149 -12.71 2.91 4.49
N ARG A 150 -13.35 2.13 5.37
CA ARG A 150 -13.88 2.65 6.63
C ARG A 150 -12.78 3.22 7.53
N GLY A 151 -11.67 2.49 7.66
CA GLY A 151 -10.50 2.95 8.43
C GLY A 151 -9.89 4.23 7.87
N LEU A 152 -9.93 4.42 6.56
CA LEU A 152 -9.46 5.64 5.91
C LEU A 152 -10.40 6.83 6.19
N LEU A 153 -11.71 6.60 6.11
CA LEU A 153 -12.72 7.64 6.31
C LEU A 153 -12.85 8.07 7.77
N ASP A 154 -12.67 7.15 8.73
CA ASP A 154 -12.72 7.44 10.16
C ASP A 154 -11.38 7.94 10.74
N GLY A 155 -10.30 7.91 9.96
CA GLY A 155 -8.96 8.36 10.35
C GLY A 155 -8.12 7.32 11.10
N THR A 156 -8.57 6.07 11.19
CA THR A 156 -7.74 4.94 11.67
C THR A 156 -6.53 4.71 10.75
N ILE A 157 -6.70 4.92 9.44
CA ILE A 157 -5.65 4.88 8.42
C ILE A 157 -5.43 6.30 7.92
N GLU A 158 -4.20 6.80 8.03
CA GLU A 158 -3.90 8.19 7.71
C GLU A 158 -3.15 8.38 6.40
N VAL A 159 -2.65 7.30 5.80
CA VAL A 159 -1.78 7.38 4.63
C VAL A 159 -2.28 6.49 3.50
N ILE A 160 -2.35 7.05 2.29
CA ILE A 160 -2.36 6.29 1.05
C ILE A 160 -0.97 6.36 0.43
N ALA A 161 -0.35 5.21 0.22
CA ALA A 161 0.82 5.06 -0.62
C ALA A 161 0.56 4.03 -1.73
N THR A 162 1.60 3.67 -2.47
CA THR A 162 1.45 2.81 -3.67
C THR A 162 2.19 1.50 -3.59
N ASP A 163 3.12 1.36 -2.64
CA ASP A 163 4.07 0.26 -2.58
C ASP A 163 4.71 -0.02 -3.96
N HIS A 164 5.16 1.06 -4.61
CA HIS A 164 5.67 1.02 -5.97
C HIS A 164 6.95 0.18 -6.05
N SER A 165 6.80 -1.08 -6.46
CA SER A 165 7.88 -2.05 -6.63
C SER A 165 7.79 -2.70 -8.03
N PRO A 166 8.20 -1.98 -9.09
CA PRO A 166 8.08 -2.46 -10.46
C PRO A 166 9.09 -3.58 -10.78
N HIS A 167 8.61 -4.64 -11.42
CA HIS A 167 9.41 -5.75 -11.94
C HIS A 167 9.24 -5.91 -13.44
N THR A 168 10.18 -6.57 -14.12
CA THR A 168 10.08 -6.84 -15.55
C THR A 168 8.85 -7.69 -15.89
N ALA A 169 8.43 -7.67 -17.16
CA ALA A 169 7.30 -8.49 -17.62
C ALA A 169 7.57 -9.99 -17.41
N GLU A 170 8.82 -10.43 -17.60
CA GLU A 170 9.26 -11.80 -17.37
C GLU A 170 9.19 -12.20 -15.90
N GLU A 171 9.77 -11.40 -14.99
CA GLU A 171 9.71 -11.65 -13.53
C GLU A 171 8.29 -11.66 -12.99
N LYS A 172 7.38 -10.91 -13.62
CA LYS A 172 5.94 -10.91 -13.27
C LYS A 172 5.15 -12.02 -13.96
N MET A 173 5.75 -12.76 -14.88
CA MET A 173 5.06 -13.69 -15.78
C MET A 173 3.89 -13.04 -16.53
N ALA A 174 4.07 -11.79 -16.97
CA ALA A 174 3.00 -10.98 -17.55
C ALA A 174 2.43 -11.54 -18.87
N GLU A 175 3.17 -12.38 -19.59
CA GLU A 175 2.70 -13.08 -20.79
C GLU A 175 1.84 -14.32 -20.47
N ASN A 176 1.99 -14.87 -19.27
CA ASN A 176 1.14 -15.96 -18.76
C ASN A 176 0.81 -15.72 -17.29
N PRO A 177 -0.08 -14.74 -16.97
CA PRO A 177 -0.36 -14.39 -15.59
C PRO A 177 -1.04 -15.50 -14.78
N MET A 178 -1.67 -16.46 -15.46
CA MET A 178 -2.29 -17.64 -14.85
C MET A 178 -1.31 -18.81 -14.69
N GLY A 179 -0.04 -18.60 -14.99
CA GLY A 179 1.03 -19.57 -14.83
C GLY A 179 1.41 -19.85 -13.37
N ASP A 180 2.62 -20.37 -13.19
CA ASP A 180 3.13 -20.78 -11.88
C ASP A 180 3.38 -19.57 -10.96
N VAL A 181 2.44 -19.32 -10.04
CA VAL A 181 2.47 -18.16 -9.16
C VAL A 181 3.76 -18.07 -8.33
N TRP A 182 4.41 -19.20 -8.05
CA TRP A 182 5.64 -19.24 -7.25
C TRP A 182 6.87 -18.70 -7.98
N LYS A 183 6.84 -18.65 -9.32
CA LYS A 183 7.92 -18.10 -10.14
C LYS A 183 7.82 -16.58 -10.31
N ALA A 184 6.64 -16.01 -10.14
CA ALA A 184 6.45 -14.56 -10.26
C ALA A 184 6.99 -13.81 -9.02
N VAL A 185 7.58 -12.65 -9.23
CA VAL A 185 8.01 -11.74 -8.13
C VAL A 185 6.84 -10.89 -7.67
N ALA A 186 6.77 -10.61 -6.36
CA ALA A 186 5.73 -9.76 -5.77
C ALA A 186 6.07 -8.28 -5.94
N GLY A 187 5.08 -7.45 -6.25
CA GLY A 187 5.24 -6.01 -6.50
C GLY A 187 4.62 -5.58 -7.84
N MET A 188 4.24 -4.32 -7.94
CA MET A 188 3.68 -3.73 -9.17
C MET A 188 3.99 -2.22 -9.28
N PRO A 189 3.96 -1.64 -10.49
CA PRO A 189 3.95 -0.20 -10.65
C PRO A 189 2.62 0.40 -10.18
N GLY A 190 2.66 1.62 -9.62
CA GLY A 190 1.50 2.24 -8.95
C GLY A 190 1.62 3.75 -8.68
N VAL A 191 2.85 4.30 -8.64
CA VAL A 191 3.09 5.73 -8.36
C VAL A 191 2.33 6.66 -9.31
N GLU A 192 2.33 6.37 -10.61
CA GLU A 192 1.68 7.19 -11.64
C GLU A 192 0.17 7.02 -11.66
N THR A 193 -0.33 5.81 -11.39
CA THR A 193 -1.76 5.49 -11.47
C THR A 193 -2.53 5.88 -10.21
N SER A 194 -1.85 6.12 -9.08
CA SER A 194 -2.51 6.42 -7.80
C SER A 194 -3.49 7.60 -7.88
N VAL A 195 -3.04 8.75 -8.39
CA VAL A 195 -3.87 9.96 -8.48
C VAL A 195 -5.14 9.73 -9.30
N PRO A 196 -5.08 9.28 -10.57
CA PRO A 196 -6.29 9.07 -11.35
C PRO A 196 -7.20 7.98 -10.78
N LEU A 197 -6.65 6.91 -10.20
CA LEU A 197 -7.43 5.88 -9.53
C LEU A 197 -8.21 6.46 -8.35
N MET A 198 -7.55 7.22 -7.48
CA MET A 198 -8.19 7.79 -6.29
C MET A 198 -9.15 8.94 -6.63
N LEU A 199 -8.84 9.79 -7.60
CA LEU A 199 -9.77 10.82 -8.06
C LEU A 199 -11.02 10.23 -8.72
N THR A 200 -10.92 9.03 -9.30
CA THR A 200 -12.09 8.29 -9.78
C THR A 200 -13.00 7.91 -8.61
N GLN A 201 -12.42 7.51 -7.47
CA GLN A 201 -13.18 7.22 -6.25
C GLN A 201 -13.77 8.50 -5.64
N VAL A 202 -13.09 9.65 -5.77
CA VAL A 202 -13.64 10.96 -5.39
C VAL A 202 -14.86 11.31 -6.24
N ASN A 203 -14.74 11.18 -7.57
CA ASN A 203 -15.86 11.39 -8.49
C ASN A 203 -17.02 10.41 -8.26
N ALA A 204 -16.73 9.19 -7.80
CA ALA A 204 -17.74 8.19 -7.42
C ALA A 204 -18.35 8.41 -6.02
N GLY A 205 -17.90 9.43 -5.27
CA GLY A 205 -18.42 9.75 -3.94
C GLY A 205 -17.96 8.82 -2.81
N ARG A 206 -16.95 7.98 -3.03
CA ARG A 206 -16.40 7.09 -1.97
C ARG A 206 -15.62 7.85 -0.89
N LEU A 207 -15.02 8.97 -1.26
CA LEU A 207 -14.40 9.95 -0.37
C LEU A 207 -14.50 11.34 -1.04
N ASN A 208 -14.44 12.41 -0.26
CA ASN A 208 -14.35 13.75 -0.83
C ASN A 208 -12.88 14.16 -1.10
N LEU A 209 -12.70 15.25 -1.86
CA LEU A 209 -11.36 15.70 -2.26
C LEU A 209 -10.48 16.10 -1.06
N ASN A 210 -11.06 16.72 -0.02
CA ASN A 210 -10.31 17.09 1.19
C ASN A 210 -9.84 15.84 1.96
N GLN A 211 -10.67 14.81 2.05
CA GLN A 211 -10.28 13.52 2.62
C GLN A 211 -9.13 12.89 1.83
N TYR A 212 -9.20 12.92 0.49
CA TYR A 212 -8.12 12.43 -0.36
C TYR A 212 -6.81 13.22 -0.13
N VAL A 213 -6.86 14.55 -0.15
CA VAL A 213 -5.68 15.40 0.11
C VAL A 213 -5.09 15.11 1.49
N LYS A 214 -5.94 14.93 2.51
CA LYS A 214 -5.50 14.60 3.87
C LYS A 214 -4.68 13.31 3.89
N VAL A 215 -5.14 12.23 3.27
CA VAL A 215 -4.44 10.93 3.34
C VAL A 215 -3.30 10.77 2.32
N GLN A 216 -3.34 11.52 1.22
CA GLN A 216 -2.34 11.44 0.16
C GLN A 216 -1.14 12.36 0.38
N ALA A 217 -1.34 13.50 1.06
CA ALA A 217 -0.33 14.55 1.17
C ALA A 217 -0.07 14.97 2.62
N GLU A 218 -1.10 15.35 3.38
CA GLU A 218 -0.94 15.81 4.76
C GLU A 218 -0.48 14.68 5.70
N GLY A 219 -1.12 13.51 5.61
CA GLY A 219 -0.83 12.31 6.40
C GLY A 219 0.63 11.88 6.30
N PRO A 220 1.16 11.61 5.09
CA PRO A 220 2.59 11.31 4.94
C PRO A 220 3.49 12.45 5.44
N ALA A 221 3.15 13.72 5.19
CA ALA A 221 3.95 14.84 5.68
C ALA A 221 4.00 14.89 7.22
N ARG A 222 2.91 14.55 7.91
CA ARG A 222 2.88 14.45 9.38
C ARG A 222 3.63 13.22 9.88
N ALA A 223 3.44 12.07 9.23
CA ALA A 223 4.08 10.81 9.62
C ALA A 223 5.61 10.94 9.66
N TRP A 224 6.17 11.76 8.77
CA TRP A 224 7.62 11.91 8.56
C TRP A 224 8.17 13.29 8.95
N ASN A 225 7.48 14.05 9.81
CA ASN A 225 7.92 15.36 10.32
C ASN A 225 8.25 16.41 9.23
N LEU A 226 7.53 16.38 8.11
CA LEU A 226 7.65 17.34 7.00
C LEU A 226 6.54 18.39 6.99
N TRP A 227 5.46 18.22 7.77
CA TRP A 227 4.39 19.20 7.89
C TRP A 227 4.81 20.37 8.80
N PRO A 228 4.47 21.66 8.50
CA PRO A 228 3.68 22.13 7.36
C PRO A 228 4.52 22.52 6.13
N ARG A 229 5.80 22.15 6.05
CA ARG A 229 6.62 22.46 4.87
C ARG A 229 6.15 21.69 3.62
N LYS A 230 5.64 20.47 3.80
CA LYS A 230 5.02 19.60 2.79
C LYS A 230 3.58 19.27 3.15
N GLY A 231 2.81 18.82 2.15
CA GLY A 231 1.47 18.28 2.36
C GLY A 231 0.40 19.33 2.70
N THR A 232 0.67 20.62 2.46
CA THR A 232 -0.27 21.72 2.70
C THR A 232 -0.07 22.84 1.68
N LEU A 233 -1.11 23.66 1.50
CA LEU A 233 -1.07 24.88 0.70
C LEU A 233 -1.15 26.07 1.65
N GLY A 234 0.00 26.73 1.88
CA GLY A 234 0.09 27.86 2.80
C GLY A 234 1.36 28.67 2.60
N ARG A 235 1.38 29.90 3.11
CA ARG A 235 2.59 30.74 3.07
C ARG A 235 3.74 30.03 3.81
N GLY A 236 4.90 29.96 3.16
CA GLY A 236 6.10 29.30 3.70
C GLY A 236 6.19 27.78 3.44
N ALA A 237 5.16 27.14 2.90
CA ALA A 237 5.27 25.77 2.41
C ALA A 237 6.06 25.72 1.09
N ASP A 238 6.70 24.59 0.79
CA ASP A 238 7.35 24.40 -0.51
C ASP A 238 6.26 24.42 -1.61
N GLY A 239 6.57 25.05 -2.76
CA GLY A 239 5.66 25.17 -3.90
C GLY A 239 5.44 23.85 -4.65
N ASP A 240 4.97 22.82 -3.96
CA ASP A 240 4.63 21.50 -4.49
C ASP A 240 3.12 21.40 -4.69
N LEU A 241 2.66 21.40 -5.94
CA LEU A 241 1.24 21.40 -6.27
C LEU A 241 0.96 20.45 -7.43
N THR A 242 -0.21 19.82 -7.38
CA THR A 242 -0.79 19.13 -8.53
C THR A 242 -2.10 19.82 -8.89
N ILE A 243 -2.20 20.33 -10.12
CA ILE A 243 -3.46 20.83 -10.66
C ILE A 243 -4.16 19.65 -11.31
N VAL A 244 -5.41 19.42 -10.93
CA VAL A 244 -6.22 18.30 -11.41
C VAL A 244 -7.45 18.83 -12.15
N ASP A 245 -7.79 18.19 -13.27
CA ASP A 245 -9.08 18.35 -13.92
C ASP A 245 -9.98 17.20 -13.48
N MET A 246 -10.97 17.50 -12.63
CA MET A 246 -11.90 16.51 -12.08
C MET A 246 -12.86 15.92 -13.12
N GLY A 247 -13.10 16.63 -14.22
CA GLY A 247 -13.99 16.21 -15.31
C GLY A 247 -13.30 15.37 -16.38
N LYS A 248 -11.97 15.46 -16.48
CA LYS A 248 -11.18 14.73 -17.49
C LYS A 248 -11.27 13.22 -17.27
N GLU A 249 -11.70 12.53 -18.32
CA GLU A 249 -11.80 11.07 -18.37
C GLU A 249 -10.63 10.46 -19.13
N GLY A 250 -10.30 9.22 -18.81
CA GLY A 250 -9.20 8.49 -19.44
C GLY A 250 -9.28 6.99 -19.24
N VAL A 251 -8.30 6.30 -19.81
CA VAL A 251 -8.08 4.87 -19.61
C VAL A 251 -6.62 4.67 -19.25
N ILE A 252 -6.34 3.88 -18.21
CA ILE A 252 -4.98 3.52 -17.87
C ILE A 252 -4.44 2.58 -18.95
N ASP A 253 -3.46 3.07 -19.71
CA ASP A 253 -2.76 2.30 -20.73
C ASP A 253 -1.33 2.03 -20.26
N ARG A 254 -1.01 0.75 -20.06
CA ARG A 254 0.33 0.33 -19.63
C ARG A 254 1.42 0.83 -20.56
N GLN A 255 1.16 0.91 -21.87
CA GLN A 255 2.15 1.37 -22.85
C GLN A 255 2.48 2.85 -22.73
N ARG A 256 1.55 3.64 -22.16
CA ARG A 256 1.70 5.08 -21.97
C ARG A 256 2.26 5.47 -20.60
N LEU A 257 2.37 4.53 -19.68
CA LEU A 257 2.99 4.77 -18.37
C LEU A 257 4.47 5.16 -18.53
N HIS A 258 4.95 6.06 -17.69
CA HIS A 258 6.35 6.48 -17.61
C HIS A 258 7.22 5.44 -16.89
N SER A 259 6.61 4.56 -16.09
CA SER A 259 7.30 3.40 -15.50
C SER A 259 7.98 2.55 -16.58
N LYS A 260 9.21 2.08 -16.30
CA LYS A 260 9.91 1.11 -17.16
C LYS A 260 9.15 -0.21 -17.23
N SER A 261 8.63 -0.68 -16.08
CA SER A 261 7.75 -1.84 -16.04
C SER A 261 6.37 -1.47 -16.57
N LYS A 262 5.84 -2.35 -17.43
CA LYS A 262 4.49 -2.28 -18.00
C LYS A 262 3.54 -3.32 -17.39
N ALA A 263 4.01 -4.07 -16.39
CA ALA A 263 3.26 -5.15 -15.74
C ALA A 263 2.36 -4.60 -14.64
N THR A 264 1.25 -3.97 -15.02
CA THR A 264 0.26 -3.39 -14.10
C THR A 264 -1.09 -4.12 -14.23
N PRO A 265 -1.81 -4.35 -13.11
CA PRO A 265 -3.18 -4.88 -13.17
C PRO A 265 -4.20 -3.83 -13.63
N PHE A 266 -3.83 -2.54 -13.63
CA PHE A 266 -4.75 -1.45 -13.92
C PHE A 266 -4.92 -1.16 -15.42
N HIS A 267 -4.29 -1.93 -16.31
CA HIS A 267 -4.45 -1.72 -17.75
C HIS A 267 -5.92 -1.87 -18.17
N GLY A 268 -6.46 -0.88 -18.87
CA GLY A 268 -7.85 -0.86 -19.33
C GLY A 268 -8.83 -0.24 -18.32
N PHE A 269 -8.40 0.12 -17.11
CA PHE A 269 -9.28 0.79 -16.15
C PHE A 269 -9.67 2.18 -16.65
N ARG A 270 -10.97 2.46 -16.68
CA ARG A 270 -11.51 3.80 -16.92
C ARG A 270 -11.32 4.64 -15.67
N VAL A 271 -10.85 5.86 -15.85
CA VAL A 271 -10.58 6.81 -14.76
C VAL A 271 -11.23 8.16 -15.05
N LYS A 272 -11.59 8.88 -13.99
CA LYS A 272 -12.16 10.22 -14.04
C LYS A 272 -11.55 11.11 -12.97
N GLY A 273 -11.04 12.25 -13.39
CA GLY A 273 -10.15 13.08 -12.59
C GLY A 273 -8.69 12.77 -12.93
N MET A 274 -7.99 13.74 -13.52
CA MET A 274 -6.61 13.54 -14.00
C MET A 274 -5.71 14.69 -13.57
N PRO A 275 -4.44 14.43 -13.19
CA PRO A 275 -3.46 15.49 -13.05
C PRO A 275 -3.17 16.12 -14.41
N VAL A 276 -3.25 17.44 -14.49
CA VAL A 276 -2.96 18.22 -15.70
C VAL A 276 -1.69 19.06 -15.55
N PHE A 277 -1.31 19.46 -14.32
CA PHE A 277 0.02 20.02 -14.05
C PHE A 277 0.60 19.44 -12.78
N THR A 278 1.93 19.30 -12.76
CA THR A 278 2.70 19.01 -11.55
C THR A 278 3.79 20.06 -11.40
N ILE A 279 3.84 20.68 -10.23
CA ILE A 279 4.78 21.72 -9.85
C ILE A 279 5.57 21.20 -8.65
N VAL A 280 6.90 21.28 -8.71
CA VAL A 280 7.79 20.89 -7.63
C VAL A 280 8.69 22.07 -7.28
N ARG A 281 8.60 22.53 -6.03
CA ARG A 281 9.32 23.71 -5.50
C ARG A 281 9.19 24.94 -6.40
N GLY A 282 7.98 25.17 -6.94
CA GLY A 282 7.68 26.31 -7.82
C GLY A 282 8.04 26.10 -9.30
N HIS A 283 8.60 24.94 -9.69
CA HIS A 283 8.93 24.64 -11.08
C HIS A 283 7.94 23.65 -11.69
N VAL A 284 7.40 23.98 -12.87
CA VAL A 284 6.54 23.06 -13.63
C VAL A 284 7.40 21.90 -14.15
N VAL A 285 7.12 20.69 -13.69
CA VAL A 285 7.82 19.46 -14.11
C VAL A 285 6.95 18.58 -15.01
N MET A 286 5.63 18.73 -14.93
CA MET A 286 4.67 18.13 -15.87
C MET A 286 3.77 19.24 -16.42
N PRO A 287 3.89 19.60 -17.71
CA PRO A 287 3.03 20.61 -18.33
C PRO A 287 1.66 20.02 -18.71
N GLY A 288 0.67 20.92 -18.87
CA GLY A 288 -0.67 20.62 -19.36
C GLY A 288 -0.69 19.72 -20.60
N ARG A 289 -1.33 18.55 -20.48
CA ARG A 289 -1.73 17.66 -21.59
C ARG A 289 -3.24 17.46 -21.55
#